data_AF-A3ZZ50-F1
#
_entry.id   AF-A3ZZ50-F1
#
_cell.length_a   1.000
_cell.length_b   1.000
_cell.length_c   1.000
_cell.angle_alpha   90.00
_cell.angle_beta   90.00
_cell.angle_gamma   90.00
#
_symmetry.space_group_name_H-M   'P 1'
#
loop_
_entity.id
_entity.type
_entity.pdbx_description
1 polymer ?
#
loop_
_entity_poly.entity_id
_entity_poly.type
_entity_poly.pdbx_seq_one_letter_code
_entity_poly.pdbx_strand_id
1 'polypeptide(L)'
;MSRFIGAFVCLAVIFGSIVPAAAAERRSEEHQQFAKDFWNYLSGKYEKWDVVPQAPASVPAPQVAGESKTYANPVALQNINEPGYGSIIVVEHLQAGKTIGVTACYRAKSGIDSKQNDWYWLYYLPSGEVVKTSADKAAFDKPGYVTFEEDGRLWAFGLANPNLADFLNAGELAKQVIRPGVGPSGMTVKSDEMETILGYLAAKPGFVTAIEDGRVWVLREGSEAAEEFLTAGEPAKQVIRPGVGPLGVTLKSDDAATIAAYRYGKPGFHTAVDADGRVWVFPADGDAWKEFSEQGEPAAHVTKIGVGPQRETLKTRDAGVIEAYLVAQPGYVTKIVDGRLWVLRADCAELKEFAGNSDLAKHVTKIGAGPLGMTVKSPDAETIDSYMRNFR
;
A
#
# COMPACT_ATOMS: atom_id res chain seq x y z
N MET A 1 -56.87 -57.54 -19.43
CA MET A 1 -56.73 -56.88 -18.11
C MET A 1 -55.34 -57.19 -17.57
N SER A 2 -54.40 -56.25 -17.62
CA SER A 2 -53.49 -55.93 -16.51
C SER A 2 -52.59 -54.78 -16.92
N ARG A 3 -52.47 -53.80 -16.02
CA ARG A 3 -51.92 -52.46 -16.25
C ARG A 3 -50.42 -52.40 -15.91
N PHE A 4 -49.79 -51.42 -16.57
CA PHE A 4 -48.57 -50.67 -16.20
C PHE A 4 -48.30 -50.51 -14.70
N ILE A 5 -47.02 -50.34 -14.33
CA ILE A 5 -46.44 -49.06 -13.84
C ILE A 5 -44.92 -49.24 -13.71
N GLY A 6 -44.17 -48.54 -14.56
CA GLY A 6 -42.75 -48.24 -14.36
C GLY A 6 -42.63 -46.86 -13.72
N ALA A 7 -41.91 -46.76 -12.61
CA ALA A 7 -41.60 -45.50 -11.96
C ALA A 7 -40.22 -45.02 -12.41
N PHE A 8 -40.19 -44.01 -13.29
CA PHE A 8 -38.99 -43.24 -13.61
C PHE A 8 -38.92 -42.06 -12.64
N VAL A 9 -37.94 -42.08 -11.73
CA VAL A 9 -37.63 -40.97 -10.82
C VAL A 9 -36.71 -40.00 -11.56
N CYS A 10 -37.26 -38.88 -12.03
CA CYS A 10 -36.47 -37.74 -12.51
C CYS A 10 -35.95 -36.95 -11.31
N LEU A 11 -34.69 -37.18 -10.92
CA LEU A 11 -33.97 -36.33 -9.99
C LEU A 11 -33.39 -35.13 -10.77
N ALA A 12 -34.16 -34.04 -10.84
CA ALA A 12 -33.66 -32.76 -11.37
C ALA A 12 -32.85 -32.06 -10.27
N VAL A 13 -31.53 -32.19 -10.30
CA VAL A 13 -30.63 -31.40 -9.47
C VAL A 13 -30.48 -30.03 -10.13
N ILE A 14 -31.26 -29.06 -9.64
CA ILE A 14 -31.08 -27.65 -9.99
C ILE A 14 -29.87 -27.15 -9.19
N PHE A 15 -28.69 -27.15 -9.80
CA PHE A 15 -27.55 -26.38 -9.31
C PHE A 15 -27.84 -24.90 -9.60
N GLY A 16 -28.60 -24.25 -8.72
CA GLY A 16 -28.63 -22.80 -8.65
C GLY A 16 -27.24 -22.34 -8.21
N SER A 17 -26.47 -21.75 -9.12
CA SER A 17 -25.23 -21.07 -8.77
C SER A 17 -25.60 -19.87 -7.89
N ILE A 18 -25.56 -20.06 -6.58
CA ILE A 18 -25.63 -18.97 -5.61
C ILE A 18 -24.34 -18.19 -5.83
N VAL A 19 -24.42 -17.11 -6.60
CA VAL A 19 -23.37 -16.10 -6.60
C VAL A 19 -23.50 -15.37 -5.26
N PRO A 20 -22.50 -15.44 -4.39
CA PRO A 20 -22.56 -14.79 -3.09
C PRO A 20 -22.67 -13.26 -3.27
N ALA A 21 -23.68 -12.68 -2.64
CA ALA A 21 -24.07 -11.28 -2.81
C ALA A 21 -22.97 -10.27 -2.45
N ALA A 22 -22.05 -10.63 -1.55
CA ALA A 22 -21.00 -9.73 -1.06
C ALA A 22 -19.97 -9.32 -2.13
N ALA A 23 -19.60 -10.23 -3.04
CA ALA A 23 -18.68 -9.89 -4.13
C ALA A 23 -19.38 -9.06 -5.23
N ALA A 24 -20.66 -9.32 -5.44
CA ALA A 24 -21.46 -8.69 -6.50
C ALA A 24 -21.75 -7.20 -6.21
N GLU A 25 -21.82 -6.79 -4.93
CA GLU A 25 -22.06 -5.38 -4.57
C GLU A 25 -20.83 -4.47 -4.76
N ARG A 26 -19.60 -5.02 -4.77
CA ARG A 26 -18.37 -4.20 -4.82
C ARG A 26 -18.14 -3.55 -6.18
N ARG A 27 -18.63 -4.16 -7.27
CA ARG A 27 -18.37 -3.76 -8.66
C ARG A 27 -19.67 -3.77 -9.45
N SER A 28 -19.82 -2.85 -10.42
CA SER A 28 -20.91 -2.99 -11.39
C SER A 28 -20.78 -4.29 -12.17
N GLU A 29 -21.90 -4.83 -12.63
CA GLU A 29 -21.91 -6.04 -13.47
C GLU A 29 -21.02 -5.88 -14.71
N GLU A 30 -20.98 -4.69 -15.31
CA GLU A 30 -20.12 -4.36 -16.44
C GLU A 30 -18.63 -4.52 -16.11
N HIS A 31 -18.19 -4.04 -14.94
CA HIS A 31 -16.80 -4.17 -14.50
C HIS A 31 -16.43 -5.63 -14.21
N GLN A 32 -17.35 -6.40 -13.62
CA GLN A 32 -17.14 -7.84 -13.37
C GLN A 32 -17.03 -8.62 -14.68
N GLN A 33 -17.93 -8.35 -15.62
CA GLN A 33 -17.94 -8.98 -16.93
C GLN A 33 -16.67 -8.65 -17.72
N PHE A 34 -16.26 -7.37 -17.72
CA PHE A 34 -15.00 -6.95 -18.33
C PHE A 34 -13.80 -7.70 -17.72
N ALA A 35 -13.69 -7.76 -16.39
CA ALA A 35 -12.56 -8.41 -15.73
C ALA A 35 -12.46 -9.90 -16.09
N LYS A 36 -13.60 -10.59 -16.18
CA LYS A 36 -13.69 -11.99 -16.62
C LYS A 36 -13.31 -12.16 -18.09
N ASP A 37 -13.86 -11.35 -18.98
CA ASP A 37 -13.56 -11.41 -20.41
C ASP A 37 -12.09 -11.07 -20.70
N PHE A 38 -11.53 -10.13 -19.93
CA PHE A 38 -10.13 -9.76 -20.03
C PHE A 38 -9.21 -10.91 -19.58
N TRP A 39 -9.55 -11.62 -18.51
CA TRP A 39 -8.81 -12.83 -18.12
C TRP A 39 -8.87 -13.91 -19.20
N ASN A 40 -10.07 -14.18 -19.75
CA ASN A 40 -10.25 -15.14 -20.84
C ASN A 40 -9.43 -14.74 -22.08
N TYR A 41 -9.26 -13.44 -22.31
CA TYR A 41 -8.39 -12.94 -23.37
C TYR A 41 -6.91 -13.21 -23.05
N LEU A 42 -6.46 -13.01 -21.81
CA LEU A 42 -5.06 -13.14 -21.40
C LEU A 42 -4.59 -14.59 -21.28
N SER A 43 -5.40 -15.46 -20.68
CA SER A 43 -5.06 -16.85 -20.33
C SER A 43 -4.50 -17.62 -21.54
N GLY A 44 -3.26 -18.12 -21.45
CA GLY A 44 -2.58 -18.86 -22.52
C GLY A 44 -2.03 -17.99 -23.67
N LYS A 45 -2.18 -16.65 -23.58
CA LYS A 45 -1.63 -15.68 -24.55
C LYS A 45 -0.47 -14.89 -23.99
N TYR A 46 -0.59 -14.34 -22.78
CA TYR A 46 0.43 -13.44 -22.26
C TYR A 46 1.75 -14.16 -21.98
N GLU A 47 1.74 -15.47 -21.71
CA GLU A 47 2.98 -16.24 -21.50
C GLU A 47 3.82 -16.36 -22.78
N LYS A 48 3.24 -16.01 -23.94
CA LYS A 48 3.91 -15.97 -25.25
C LYS A 48 4.41 -14.57 -25.63
N TRP A 49 4.11 -13.56 -24.82
CA TRP A 49 4.60 -12.20 -25.04
C TRP A 49 6.06 -12.07 -24.58
N ASP A 50 6.73 -11.01 -25.03
CA ASP A 50 8.10 -10.76 -24.62
C ASP A 50 8.18 -10.39 -23.14
N VAL A 51 9.17 -10.96 -22.47
CA VAL A 51 9.50 -10.65 -21.08
C VAL A 51 10.31 -9.38 -21.06
N VAL A 52 9.88 -8.41 -20.27
CA VAL A 52 10.61 -7.15 -20.04
C VAL A 52 11.19 -7.15 -18.62
N PRO A 53 12.33 -6.47 -18.38
CA PRO A 53 12.99 -6.50 -17.07
C PRO A 53 12.11 -5.97 -15.94
N GLN A 54 11.31 -4.94 -16.22
CA GLN A 54 10.42 -4.30 -15.25
C GLN A 54 9.26 -3.59 -15.94
N ALA A 55 8.16 -3.39 -15.23
CA ALA A 55 7.08 -2.53 -15.68
C ALA A 55 7.57 -1.08 -15.82
N PRO A 56 7.13 -0.32 -16.83
CA PRO A 56 7.46 1.08 -16.99
C PRO A 56 6.92 1.92 -15.83
N ALA A 57 7.63 2.99 -15.44
CA ALA A 57 7.19 3.89 -14.36
C ALA A 57 5.83 4.58 -14.64
N SER A 58 5.43 4.66 -15.91
CA SER A 58 4.14 5.20 -16.34
C SER A 58 2.96 4.23 -16.13
N VAL A 59 3.25 2.95 -15.86
CA VAL A 59 2.27 1.92 -15.53
C VAL A 59 2.09 1.90 -14.02
N PRO A 60 0.85 1.87 -13.49
CA PRO A 60 0.62 1.68 -12.07
C PRO A 60 1.40 0.47 -11.57
N ALA A 61 2.31 0.71 -10.62
CA ALA A 61 3.14 -0.35 -10.06
C ALA A 61 2.24 -1.41 -9.42
N PRO A 62 2.52 -2.71 -9.62
CA PRO A 62 1.87 -3.73 -8.84
C PRO A 62 2.14 -3.46 -7.35
N GLN A 63 1.12 -3.58 -6.52
CA GLN A 63 1.26 -3.39 -5.08
C GLN A 63 1.89 -4.60 -4.38
N VAL A 64 2.54 -5.48 -5.13
CA VAL A 64 3.11 -6.74 -4.65
C VAL A 64 4.62 -6.58 -4.65
N ALA A 65 5.23 -6.61 -3.46
CA ALA A 65 6.68 -6.71 -3.35
C ALA A 65 7.11 -8.17 -3.55
N GLY A 66 8.28 -8.38 -4.18
CA GLY A 66 8.88 -9.70 -4.35
C GLY A 66 9.35 -9.98 -5.78
N GLU A 67 9.73 -11.24 -6.01
CA GLU A 67 10.08 -11.73 -7.34
C GLU A 67 8.88 -11.60 -8.28
N SER A 68 9.12 -11.10 -9.49
CA SER A 68 8.08 -10.99 -10.49
C SER A 68 8.61 -11.22 -11.90
N LYS A 69 7.69 -11.59 -12.78
CA LYS A 69 7.98 -11.70 -14.22
C LYS A 69 7.02 -10.81 -14.99
N THR A 70 7.58 -9.85 -15.72
CA THR A 70 6.79 -8.86 -16.45
C THR A 70 6.75 -9.21 -17.94
N TYR A 71 5.56 -9.22 -18.51
CA TYR A 71 5.26 -9.50 -19.91
C TYR A 71 4.63 -8.27 -20.55
N ALA A 72 4.98 -7.98 -21.81
CA ALA A 72 4.44 -6.83 -22.52
C ALA A 72 3.91 -7.25 -23.90
N ASN A 73 2.67 -6.87 -24.23
CA ASN A 73 2.12 -7.16 -25.55
C ASN A 73 2.88 -6.40 -26.66
N PRO A 74 2.77 -6.83 -27.94
CA PRO A 74 3.48 -6.17 -29.04
C PRO A 74 3.20 -4.65 -29.17
N VAL A 75 2.00 -4.20 -28.76
CA VAL A 75 1.65 -2.78 -28.77
C VAL A 75 2.45 -2.00 -27.72
N ALA A 76 2.58 -2.53 -26.50
CA ALA A 76 3.42 -1.93 -25.46
C ALA A 76 4.90 -1.87 -25.85
N LEU A 77 5.40 -2.89 -26.55
CA LEU A 77 6.80 -2.96 -26.96
C LEU A 77 7.20 -1.91 -28.01
N GLN A 78 6.25 -1.35 -28.76
CA GLN A 78 6.53 -0.27 -29.70
C GLN A 78 7.12 0.97 -29.01
N ASN A 79 6.72 1.23 -27.76
CA ASN A 79 7.32 2.24 -26.89
C ASN A 79 7.14 1.84 -25.42
N ILE A 80 8.04 0.98 -24.92
CA ILE A 80 7.92 0.43 -23.57
C ILE A 80 7.97 1.51 -22.49
N ASN A 81 8.69 2.62 -22.69
CA ASN A 81 8.81 3.67 -21.66
C ASN A 81 7.52 4.49 -21.51
N GLU A 82 6.77 4.65 -22.61
CA GLU A 82 5.50 5.38 -22.64
C GLU A 82 4.48 4.61 -23.50
N PRO A 83 3.95 3.47 -22.98
CA PRO A 83 3.09 2.59 -23.77
C PRO A 83 1.80 3.29 -24.19
N GLY A 84 1.47 3.21 -25.48
CA GLY A 84 0.27 3.85 -26.06
C GLY A 84 -1.04 3.17 -25.66
N TYR A 85 -2.15 3.60 -26.28
CA TYR A 85 -3.44 2.91 -26.11
C TYR A 85 -3.42 1.54 -26.77
N GLY A 86 -4.05 0.55 -26.13
CA GLY A 86 -3.99 -0.87 -26.51
C GLY A 86 -2.82 -1.63 -25.89
N SER A 87 -1.92 -0.94 -25.17
CA SER A 87 -0.84 -1.58 -24.43
C SER A 87 -1.36 -2.38 -23.25
N ILE A 88 -0.82 -3.58 -23.09
CA ILE A 88 -1.08 -4.47 -21.96
C ILE A 88 0.26 -4.89 -21.36
N ILE A 89 0.39 -4.70 -20.05
CA ILE A 89 1.50 -5.21 -19.25
C ILE A 89 0.92 -6.22 -18.26
N VAL A 90 1.49 -7.42 -18.21
CA VAL A 90 1.12 -8.46 -17.23
C VAL A 90 2.30 -8.71 -16.33
N VAL A 91 2.09 -8.71 -15.02
CA VAL A 91 3.10 -9.03 -14.01
C VAL A 91 2.63 -10.26 -13.27
N GLU A 92 3.38 -11.36 -13.40
CA GLU A 92 3.24 -12.52 -12.54
C GLU A 92 4.02 -12.28 -11.25
N HIS A 93 3.34 -12.43 -10.12
CA HIS A 93 3.95 -12.34 -8.80
C HIS A 93 4.37 -13.72 -8.35
N LEU A 94 5.64 -13.87 -8.00
CA LEU A 94 6.24 -15.15 -7.70
C LEU A 94 6.59 -15.25 -6.22
N GLN A 95 6.40 -16.45 -5.65
CA GLN A 95 6.93 -16.83 -4.36
C GLN A 95 7.56 -18.21 -4.49
N ALA A 96 8.86 -18.31 -4.21
CA ALA A 96 9.63 -19.54 -4.42
C ALA A 96 9.43 -20.12 -5.84
N GLY A 97 9.46 -19.24 -6.86
CA GLY A 97 9.27 -19.59 -8.27
C GLY A 97 7.84 -19.99 -8.68
N LYS A 98 6.84 -19.91 -7.79
CA LYS A 98 5.44 -20.19 -8.11
C LYS A 98 4.63 -18.91 -8.23
N THR A 99 3.77 -18.83 -9.25
CA THR A 99 2.83 -17.71 -9.40
C THR A 99 1.81 -17.72 -8.27
N ILE A 100 1.80 -16.66 -7.47
CA ILE A 100 0.83 -16.43 -6.38
C ILE A 100 -0.27 -15.43 -6.78
N GLY A 101 -0.07 -14.71 -7.88
CA GLY A 101 -1.10 -13.85 -8.47
C GLY A 101 -0.60 -13.18 -9.74
N VAL A 102 -1.53 -12.51 -10.43
CA VAL A 102 -1.26 -11.85 -11.71
C VAL A 102 -1.86 -10.44 -11.68
N THR A 103 -1.02 -9.42 -11.88
CA THR A 103 -1.50 -8.06 -12.16
C THR A 103 -1.52 -7.85 -13.66
N ALA A 104 -2.64 -7.41 -14.21
CA ALA A 104 -2.74 -6.99 -15.61
C ALA A 104 -3.12 -5.51 -15.68
N CYS A 105 -2.27 -4.71 -16.33
CA CYS A 105 -2.49 -3.30 -16.57
C CYS A 105 -2.83 -3.10 -18.05
N TYR A 106 -3.98 -2.46 -18.32
CA TYR A 106 -4.47 -2.19 -19.67
C TYR A 106 -4.72 -0.70 -19.88
N ARG A 107 -4.03 -0.10 -20.85
CA ARG A 107 -4.26 1.29 -21.25
C ARG A 107 -5.28 1.35 -22.38
N ALA A 108 -6.57 1.40 -22.02
CA ALA A 108 -7.64 1.15 -22.98
C ALA A 108 -7.83 2.30 -23.99
N LYS A 109 -8.22 3.48 -23.48
CA LYS A 109 -8.51 4.69 -24.26
C LYS A 109 -8.54 5.88 -23.32
N SER A 110 -8.53 7.08 -23.90
CA SER A 110 -8.57 8.31 -23.12
C SER A 110 -9.83 8.44 -22.28
N GLY A 111 -9.66 8.90 -21.03
CA GLY A 111 -10.75 9.24 -20.11
C GLY A 111 -11.32 8.09 -19.30
N ILE A 112 -10.69 6.91 -19.31
CA ILE A 112 -11.13 5.75 -18.50
C ILE A 112 -10.78 5.95 -17.03
N ASP A 113 -9.54 6.34 -16.76
CA ASP A 113 -9.09 6.69 -15.41
C ASP A 113 -8.01 7.76 -15.53
N SER A 114 -8.47 9.01 -15.70
CA SER A 114 -7.57 10.16 -15.82
C SER A 114 -6.65 10.34 -14.61
N LYS A 115 -7.00 9.81 -13.44
CA LYS A 115 -6.14 9.83 -12.24
C LYS A 115 -4.96 8.87 -12.37
N GLN A 116 -5.14 7.79 -13.12
CA GLN A 116 -4.12 6.77 -13.38
C GLN A 116 -3.62 6.80 -14.84
N ASN A 117 -3.65 7.97 -15.48
CA ASN A 117 -3.18 8.13 -16.87
C ASN A 117 -3.83 7.13 -17.85
N ASP A 118 -5.12 6.86 -17.63
CA ASP A 118 -5.97 5.93 -18.37
C ASP A 118 -5.56 4.45 -18.30
N TRP A 119 -4.74 4.10 -17.31
CA TRP A 119 -4.48 2.71 -16.97
C TRP A 119 -5.62 2.13 -16.14
N TYR A 120 -6.15 1.01 -16.61
CA TYR A 120 -7.04 0.16 -15.84
C TYR A 120 -6.26 -1.09 -15.42
N TRP A 121 -6.04 -1.27 -14.12
CA TRP A 121 -5.37 -2.46 -13.60
C TRP A 121 -6.35 -3.43 -12.96
N LEU A 122 -6.00 -4.71 -13.06
CA LEU A 122 -6.70 -5.84 -12.45
C LEU A 122 -5.69 -6.73 -11.75
N TYR A 123 -6.12 -7.32 -10.65
CA TYR A 123 -5.37 -8.30 -9.89
C TYR A 123 -6.18 -9.60 -9.84
N TYR A 124 -5.54 -10.67 -10.27
CA TYR A 124 -6.11 -12.00 -10.37
C TYR A 124 -5.35 -12.99 -9.48
N LEU A 125 -6.08 -13.97 -8.94
CA LEU A 125 -5.44 -15.20 -8.47
C LEU A 125 -4.88 -16.00 -9.66
N PRO A 126 -3.96 -16.96 -9.44
CA PRO A 126 -3.46 -17.84 -10.50
C PRO A 126 -4.58 -18.64 -11.21
N SER A 127 -5.73 -18.82 -10.55
CA SER A 127 -6.93 -19.43 -11.11
C SER A 127 -7.67 -18.54 -12.12
N GLY A 128 -7.36 -17.25 -12.18
CA GLY A 128 -8.09 -16.23 -12.94
C GLY A 128 -9.23 -15.56 -12.21
N GLU A 129 -9.43 -15.88 -10.93
CA GLU A 129 -10.43 -15.22 -10.10
C GLU A 129 -10.02 -13.76 -9.86
N VAL A 130 -10.98 -12.83 -10.03
CA VAL A 130 -10.74 -11.39 -9.91
C VAL A 130 -10.71 -11.00 -8.44
N VAL A 131 -9.51 -10.72 -7.93
CA VAL A 131 -9.31 -10.25 -6.56
C VAL A 131 -9.67 -8.78 -6.46
N LYS A 132 -9.03 -7.94 -7.29
CA LYS A 132 -9.16 -6.48 -7.21
C LYS A 132 -9.00 -5.79 -8.56
N THR A 133 -9.53 -4.59 -8.69
CA THR A 133 -9.39 -3.71 -9.85
C THR A 133 -9.16 -2.27 -9.42
N SER A 134 -8.66 -1.45 -10.34
CA SER A 134 -8.58 0.00 -10.17
C SER A 134 -9.90 0.67 -9.75
N ALA A 135 -11.05 0.07 -10.08
CA ALA A 135 -12.36 0.57 -9.69
C ALA A 135 -12.69 0.37 -8.20
N ASP A 136 -12.01 -0.56 -7.51
CA ASP A 136 -12.36 -0.98 -6.13
C ASP A 136 -11.85 -0.04 -5.03
N LYS A 137 -11.33 1.15 -5.38
CA LYS A 137 -10.77 2.15 -4.45
C LYS A 137 -9.79 1.52 -3.43
N ALA A 138 -8.55 1.28 -3.86
CA ALA A 138 -7.48 0.66 -3.09
C ALA A 138 -6.79 1.56 -2.05
N ALA A 139 -7.55 2.30 -1.24
CA ALA A 139 -6.98 3.35 -0.38
C ALA A 139 -6.01 2.84 0.71
N PHE A 140 -6.12 1.57 1.09
CA PHE A 140 -5.39 1.00 2.23
C PHE A 140 -4.51 -0.19 1.87
N ASP A 141 -4.37 -0.51 0.58
CA ASP A 141 -3.47 -1.58 0.16
C ASP A 141 -2.02 -1.21 0.45
N LYS A 142 -1.21 -2.23 0.70
CA LYS A 142 0.20 -2.10 1.08
C LYS A 142 1.04 -3.12 0.32
N PRO A 143 2.36 -2.92 0.21
CA PRO A 143 3.25 -3.88 -0.44
C PRO A 143 3.02 -5.31 0.06
N GLY A 144 2.56 -6.21 -0.82
CA GLY A 144 2.29 -7.62 -0.52
C GLY A 144 0.91 -7.94 0.06
N TYR A 145 0.03 -6.94 0.24
CA TYR A 145 -1.28 -7.10 0.86
C TYR A 145 -2.39 -6.43 0.05
N VAL A 146 -3.54 -7.10 -0.02
CA VAL A 146 -4.79 -6.51 -0.52
C VAL A 146 -5.77 -6.30 0.62
N THR A 147 -6.54 -5.23 0.51
CA THR A 147 -7.54 -4.87 1.50
C THR A 147 -8.93 -4.68 0.92
N PHE A 148 -9.94 -4.92 1.75
CA PHE A 148 -11.35 -4.72 1.43
C PHE A 148 -12.03 -4.00 2.59
N GLU A 149 -12.73 -2.90 2.30
CA GLU A 149 -13.51 -2.17 3.29
C GLU A 149 -14.95 -2.67 3.29
N GLU A 150 -15.41 -3.20 4.43
CA GLU A 150 -16.77 -3.72 4.60
C GLU A 150 -17.30 -3.33 5.99
N ASP A 151 -18.47 -2.70 6.04
CA ASP A 151 -19.10 -2.24 7.28
C ASP A 151 -18.18 -1.38 8.18
N GLY A 152 -17.33 -0.55 7.57
CA GLY A 152 -16.34 0.28 8.29
C GLY A 152 -15.19 -0.50 8.91
N ARG A 153 -15.01 -1.76 8.52
CA ARG A 153 -13.89 -2.63 8.90
C ARG A 153 -12.98 -2.85 7.71
N LEU A 154 -11.72 -3.12 7.99
CA LEU A 154 -10.70 -3.39 6.98
C LEU A 154 -10.33 -4.86 7.02
N TRP A 155 -10.71 -5.62 6.01
CA TRP A 155 -10.13 -6.93 5.76
C TRP A 155 -8.77 -6.75 5.10
N ALA A 156 -7.75 -7.47 5.59
CA ALA A 156 -6.42 -7.47 5.01
C ALA A 156 -5.96 -8.91 4.75
N PHE A 157 -5.44 -9.16 3.55
CA PHE A 157 -4.96 -10.47 3.14
C PHE A 157 -3.58 -10.34 2.50
N GLY A 158 -2.68 -11.26 2.88
CA GLY A 158 -1.50 -11.52 2.07
C GLY A 158 -1.92 -12.07 0.71
N LEU A 159 -1.14 -11.77 -0.32
CA LEU A 159 -1.51 -12.15 -1.69
C LEU A 159 -1.42 -13.65 -1.97
N ALA A 160 -0.50 -14.32 -1.29
CA ALA A 160 -0.38 -15.77 -1.31
C ALA A 160 -1.32 -16.47 -0.31
N ASN A 161 -2.21 -15.72 0.36
CA ASN A 161 -3.06 -16.29 1.39
C ASN A 161 -4.09 -17.24 0.75
N PRO A 162 -4.11 -18.53 1.14
CA PRO A 162 -5.02 -19.51 0.54
C PRO A 162 -6.50 -19.22 0.83
N ASN A 163 -6.79 -18.52 1.93
CA ASN A 163 -8.15 -18.16 2.34
C ASN A 163 -8.67 -16.89 1.63
N LEU A 164 -7.85 -16.22 0.81
CA LEU A 164 -8.30 -15.06 0.03
C LEU A 164 -9.40 -15.45 -0.96
N ALA A 165 -9.29 -16.58 -1.64
CA ALA A 165 -10.33 -17.09 -2.54
C ALA A 165 -11.64 -17.37 -1.78
N ASP A 166 -11.54 -18.02 -0.63
CA ASP A 166 -12.70 -18.30 0.23
C ASP A 166 -13.38 -17.00 0.68
N PHE A 167 -12.60 -15.97 1.05
CA PHE A 167 -13.13 -14.66 1.39
C PHE A 167 -13.80 -13.95 0.19
N LEU A 168 -13.18 -13.99 -1.00
CA LEU A 168 -13.74 -13.38 -2.20
C LEU A 168 -15.08 -13.99 -2.56
N ASN A 169 -15.24 -15.30 -2.34
CA ASN A 169 -16.50 -15.98 -2.53
C ASN A 169 -17.45 -15.67 -1.35
N ALA A 170 -17.13 -16.01 -0.12
CA ALA A 170 -18.10 -15.95 0.97
C ALA A 170 -18.38 -14.53 1.51
N GLY A 171 -17.47 -13.57 1.32
CA GLY A 171 -17.51 -12.24 1.95
C GLY A 171 -17.09 -12.24 3.43
N GLU A 172 -17.05 -13.40 4.08
CA GLU A 172 -16.50 -13.59 5.42
C GLU A 172 -15.80 -14.95 5.53
N LEU A 173 -14.90 -15.07 6.50
CA LEU A 173 -14.23 -16.34 6.81
C LEU A 173 -14.82 -17.02 8.04
N ALA A 174 -14.90 -18.35 8.00
CA ALA A 174 -15.35 -19.16 9.13
C ALA A 174 -14.43 -19.02 10.37
N LYS A 175 -13.12 -18.85 10.13
CA LYS A 175 -12.12 -18.51 11.14
C LYS A 175 -11.50 -17.19 10.77
N GLN A 176 -11.52 -16.24 11.71
CA GLN A 176 -10.97 -14.90 11.51
C GLN A 176 -10.37 -14.36 12.81
N VAL A 177 -9.33 -13.56 12.66
CA VAL A 177 -8.75 -12.74 13.72
C VAL A 177 -9.24 -11.32 13.56
N ILE A 178 -9.65 -10.71 14.67
CA ILE A 178 -10.18 -9.35 14.71
C ILE A 178 -9.31 -8.50 15.64
N ARG A 179 -8.90 -7.32 15.17
CA ARG A 179 -8.14 -6.33 15.92
C ARG A 179 -8.84 -4.97 15.85
N PRO A 180 -9.64 -4.62 16.86
CA PRO A 180 -10.31 -3.34 16.90
C PRO A 180 -9.31 -2.18 17.03
N GLY A 181 -9.51 -1.11 16.26
CA GLY A 181 -8.76 0.14 16.44
C GLY A 181 -7.34 0.17 15.90
N VAL A 182 -6.85 -0.90 15.26
CA VAL A 182 -5.45 -0.99 14.82
C VAL A 182 -5.23 -0.57 13.37
N GLY A 183 -6.30 -0.46 12.60
CA GLY A 183 -6.25 -0.10 11.19
C GLY A 183 -6.17 1.41 10.98
N PRO A 184 -5.99 1.84 9.71
CA PRO A 184 -6.09 3.25 9.33
C PRO A 184 -7.36 3.88 9.92
N SER A 185 -7.28 5.11 10.42
CA SER A 185 -8.41 5.83 11.06
C SER A 185 -9.00 5.17 12.31
N GLY A 186 -8.28 4.25 12.97
CA GLY A 186 -8.83 3.45 14.06
C GLY A 186 -9.84 2.40 13.59
N MET A 187 -9.79 1.99 12.32
CA MET A 187 -10.63 0.90 11.80
C MET A 187 -10.31 -0.42 12.50
N THR A 188 -11.30 -1.30 12.58
CA THR A 188 -11.07 -2.70 12.97
C THR A 188 -10.43 -3.43 11.81
N VAL A 189 -9.28 -4.06 12.02
CA VAL A 189 -8.64 -4.92 11.01
C VAL A 189 -9.07 -6.37 11.25
N LYS A 190 -9.48 -7.03 10.17
CA LYS A 190 -9.83 -8.46 10.13
C LYS A 190 -8.90 -9.19 9.16
N SER A 191 -8.58 -10.44 9.47
CA SER A 191 -7.88 -11.36 8.58
C SER A 191 -8.17 -12.80 9.00
N ASP A 192 -7.62 -13.79 8.31
CA ASP A 192 -7.69 -15.20 8.72
C ASP A 192 -6.78 -15.50 9.91
N GLU A 193 -5.63 -14.84 10.00
CA GLU A 193 -4.62 -15.05 11.04
C GLU A 193 -4.02 -13.75 11.60
N MET A 194 -3.31 -13.87 12.73
CA MET A 194 -2.72 -12.71 13.41
C MET A 194 -1.48 -12.19 12.68
N GLU A 195 -0.71 -13.10 12.11
CA GLU A 195 0.53 -12.87 11.38
C GLU A 195 0.26 -12.04 10.13
N THR A 196 -0.83 -12.32 9.40
CA THR A 196 -1.26 -11.50 8.27
C THR A 196 -1.65 -10.09 8.71
N ILE A 197 -2.33 -9.89 9.85
CA ILE A 197 -2.60 -8.55 10.38
C ILE A 197 -1.31 -7.83 10.75
N LEU A 198 -0.39 -8.48 11.46
CA LEU A 198 0.88 -7.89 11.86
C LEU A 198 1.73 -7.52 10.64
N GLY A 199 1.81 -8.41 9.66
CA GLY A 199 2.49 -8.18 8.39
C GLY A 199 1.89 -7.02 7.61
N TYR A 200 0.56 -6.93 7.52
CA TYR A 200 -0.14 -5.79 6.92
C TYR A 200 0.19 -4.49 7.66
N LEU A 201 0.13 -4.47 8.99
CA LEU A 201 0.45 -3.27 9.77
C LEU A 201 1.92 -2.87 9.61
N ALA A 202 2.81 -3.86 9.51
CA ALA A 202 4.25 -3.66 9.34
C ALA A 202 4.63 -3.20 7.93
N ALA A 203 3.92 -3.63 6.89
CA ALA A 203 4.27 -3.34 5.51
C ALA A 203 4.40 -1.83 5.27
N LYS A 204 5.55 -1.43 4.69
CA LYS A 204 5.91 -0.04 4.41
C LYS A 204 6.74 0.01 3.12
N PRO A 205 6.47 0.94 2.19
CA PRO A 205 7.27 1.11 0.98
C PRO A 205 8.77 1.31 1.29
N GLY A 206 9.64 0.69 0.48
CA GLY A 206 11.10 0.74 0.64
C GLY A 206 11.65 -0.22 1.70
N PHE A 207 10.80 -1.08 2.26
CA PHE A 207 11.21 -2.11 3.22
C PHE A 207 10.65 -3.47 2.85
N VAL A 208 11.49 -4.50 2.95
CA VAL A 208 11.07 -5.89 3.03
C VAL A 208 10.67 -6.16 4.48
N THR A 209 9.45 -6.65 4.68
CA THR A 209 8.93 -7.00 6.01
C THR A 209 8.51 -8.46 6.07
N ALA A 210 8.89 -9.16 7.13
CA ALA A 210 8.52 -10.55 7.36
C ALA A 210 8.15 -10.78 8.83
N ILE A 211 7.30 -11.78 9.09
CA ILE A 211 6.87 -12.15 10.43
C ILE A 211 7.46 -13.53 10.77
N GLU A 212 8.28 -13.59 11.82
CA GLU A 212 8.89 -14.84 12.31
C GLU A 212 8.76 -14.89 13.83
N ASP A 213 8.19 -15.97 14.36
CA ASP A 213 7.96 -16.18 15.79
C ASP A 213 7.27 -14.99 16.50
N GLY A 214 6.31 -14.35 15.82
CA GLY A 214 5.60 -13.17 16.33
C GLY A 214 6.46 -11.89 16.40
N ARG A 215 7.61 -11.87 15.74
CA ARG A 215 8.50 -10.70 15.60
C ARG A 215 8.46 -10.20 14.17
N VAL A 216 8.67 -8.90 13.98
CA VAL A 216 8.67 -8.27 12.66
C VAL A 216 10.11 -8.01 12.26
N TRP A 217 10.55 -8.66 11.19
CA TRP A 217 11.75 -8.29 10.47
C TRP A 217 11.46 -7.11 9.56
N VAL A 218 12.35 -6.12 9.57
CA VAL A 218 12.32 -4.96 8.67
C VAL A 218 13.70 -4.82 8.07
N LEU A 219 13.80 -4.85 6.74
CA LEU A 219 15.06 -4.74 6.00
C LEU A 219 14.85 -3.74 4.87
N ARG A 220 15.90 -3.02 4.46
CA ARG A 220 15.78 -2.10 3.32
C ARG A 220 15.61 -2.91 2.04
N GLU A 221 14.66 -2.50 1.22
CA GLU A 221 14.48 -3.12 -0.09
C GLU A 221 15.74 -2.99 -0.95
N GLY A 222 16.18 -4.09 -1.56
CA GLY A 222 17.40 -4.16 -2.37
C GLY A 222 18.72 -4.14 -1.58
N SER A 223 18.70 -4.26 -0.25
CA SER A 223 19.95 -4.44 0.51
C SER A 223 20.42 -5.90 0.49
N GLU A 224 21.74 -6.10 0.64
CA GLU A 224 22.34 -7.44 0.78
C GLU A 224 21.68 -8.22 1.92
N ALA A 225 21.34 -7.56 3.04
CA ALA A 225 20.65 -8.20 4.15
C ALA A 225 19.22 -8.64 3.80
N ALA A 226 18.50 -7.90 2.95
CA ALA A 226 17.19 -8.32 2.46
C ALA A 226 17.30 -9.53 1.51
N GLU A 227 18.30 -9.54 0.62
CA GLU A 227 18.57 -10.67 -0.27
C GLU A 227 19.01 -11.93 0.50
N GLU A 228 19.92 -11.79 1.48
CA GLU A 228 20.32 -12.84 2.41
C GLU A 228 19.09 -13.35 3.17
N PHE A 229 18.24 -12.45 3.67
CA PHE A 229 17.06 -12.85 4.42
C PHE A 229 16.06 -13.66 3.59
N LEU A 230 15.79 -13.24 2.36
CA LEU A 230 14.89 -13.96 1.46
C LEU A 230 15.45 -15.33 1.04
N THR A 231 16.77 -15.49 1.02
CA THR A 231 17.43 -16.74 0.57
C THR A 231 17.71 -17.71 1.73
N ALA A 232 18.15 -17.20 2.87
CA ALA A 232 18.71 -17.98 3.97
C ALA A 232 17.96 -17.80 5.31
N GLY A 233 17.01 -16.87 5.42
CA GLY A 233 16.31 -16.54 6.66
C GLY A 233 17.08 -15.54 7.54
N GLU A 234 17.06 -15.68 8.86
CA GLU A 234 17.63 -14.67 9.76
C GLU A 234 19.13 -14.35 9.45
N PRO A 235 19.51 -13.08 9.16
CA PRO A 235 20.90 -12.71 8.94
C PRO A 235 21.75 -12.90 10.21
N ALA A 236 23.04 -13.20 10.01
CA ALA A 236 23.96 -13.45 11.13
C ALA A 236 24.10 -12.25 12.08
N LYS A 237 24.07 -11.03 11.54
CA LYS A 237 24.07 -9.79 12.31
C LYS A 237 22.64 -9.29 12.43
N GLN A 238 22.21 -9.03 13.66
CA GLN A 238 20.88 -8.50 13.92
C GLN A 238 20.84 -7.54 15.09
N VAL A 239 19.94 -6.57 14.98
CA VAL A 239 19.57 -5.61 16.00
C VAL A 239 18.13 -5.87 16.38
N ILE A 240 17.89 -6.01 17.68
CA ILE A 240 16.58 -6.29 18.25
C ILE A 240 16.11 -5.06 19.03
N ARG A 241 14.85 -4.67 18.81
CA ARG A 241 14.16 -3.61 19.56
C ARG A 241 12.80 -4.13 20.05
N PRO A 242 12.73 -4.63 21.30
CA PRO A 242 11.48 -5.10 21.89
C PRO A 242 10.46 -3.95 22.02
N GLY A 243 9.19 -4.21 21.74
CA GLY A 243 8.12 -3.25 22.01
C GLY A 243 7.96 -2.10 21.01
N VAL A 244 8.85 -1.97 20.01
CA VAL A 244 8.85 -0.79 19.12
C VAL A 244 8.09 -0.99 17.81
N GLY A 245 7.62 -2.21 17.53
CA GLY A 245 6.89 -2.56 16.31
C GLY A 245 5.38 -2.31 16.42
N PRO A 246 4.63 -2.56 15.33
CA PRO A 246 3.17 -2.50 15.33
C PRO A 246 2.58 -3.35 16.46
N LEU A 247 1.61 -2.82 17.20
CA LEU A 247 1.00 -3.50 18.36
C LEU A 247 1.99 -3.86 19.48
N GLY A 248 3.13 -3.17 19.57
CA GLY A 248 4.15 -3.42 20.59
C GLY A 248 4.95 -4.70 20.36
N VAL A 249 4.97 -5.23 19.14
CA VAL A 249 5.82 -6.38 18.80
C VAL A 249 7.29 -6.00 18.74
N THR A 250 8.17 -7.00 18.75
CA THR A 250 9.61 -6.79 18.60
C THR A 250 9.95 -6.51 17.14
N LEU A 251 10.71 -5.44 16.87
CA LEU A 251 11.35 -5.24 15.56
C LEU A 251 12.74 -5.86 15.54
N LYS A 252 13.07 -6.50 14.43
CA LYS A 252 14.39 -7.03 14.08
C LYS A 252 14.85 -6.44 12.75
N SER A 253 16.15 -6.20 12.61
CA SER A 253 16.80 -5.75 11.37
C SER A 253 18.27 -6.16 11.43
N ASP A 254 18.96 -6.09 10.31
CA ASP A 254 20.42 -6.16 10.22
C ASP A 254 21.16 -5.06 11.01
N ASP A 255 20.61 -3.85 11.07
CA ASP A 255 21.21 -2.71 11.76
C ASP A 255 20.19 -1.74 12.41
N ALA A 256 20.70 -0.87 13.28
CA ALA A 256 19.87 0.09 14.02
C ALA A 256 19.36 1.26 13.17
N ALA A 257 20.10 1.66 12.13
CA ALA A 257 19.72 2.73 11.22
C ALA A 257 18.57 2.32 10.30
N THR A 258 18.47 1.04 9.93
CA THR A 258 17.35 0.47 9.19
C THR A 258 16.08 0.47 10.04
N ILE A 259 16.14 0.06 11.32
CA ILE A 259 14.99 0.21 12.24
C ILE A 259 14.60 1.68 12.39
N ALA A 260 15.57 2.58 12.53
CA ALA A 260 15.30 4.01 12.65
C ALA A 260 14.58 4.56 11.41
N ALA A 261 15.07 4.24 10.20
CA ALA A 261 14.43 4.68 8.96
C ALA A 261 13.04 4.06 8.77
N TYR A 262 12.85 2.80 9.16
CA TYR A 262 11.55 2.15 9.14
C TYR A 262 10.56 2.89 10.05
N ARG A 263 10.96 3.21 11.28
CA ARG A 263 10.08 3.85 12.28
C ARG A 263 9.81 5.32 11.99
N TYR A 264 10.85 6.08 11.62
CA TYR A 264 10.78 7.54 11.57
C TYR A 264 10.76 8.12 10.15
N GLY A 265 10.99 7.30 9.12
CA GLY A 265 11.02 7.75 7.74
C GLY A 265 9.68 8.34 7.30
N LYS A 266 9.73 9.58 6.80
CA LYS A 266 8.61 10.34 6.24
C LYS A 266 9.04 10.99 4.91
N PRO A 267 8.10 11.21 3.96
CA PRO A 267 8.44 11.85 2.69
C PRO A 267 9.05 13.24 2.90
N GLY A 268 10.15 13.52 2.22
CA GLY A 268 10.84 14.80 2.29
C GLY A 268 11.76 14.99 3.51
N PHE A 269 12.03 13.94 4.30
CA PHE A 269 12.91 14.03 5.47
C PHE A 269 13.91 12.88 5.58
N HIS A 270 15.12 13.20 6.02
CA HIS A 270 16.07 12.26 6.61
C HIS A 270 15.90 12.21 8.12
N THR A 271 16.10 11.03 8.70
CA THR A 271 16.03 10.84 10.14
C THR A 271 17.19 9.99 10.65
N ALA A 272 17.74 10.34 11.81
CA ALA A 272 18.72 9.54 12.53
C ALA A 272 18.36 9.46 14.02
N VAL A 273 18.84 8.44 14.71
CA VAL A 273 18.62 8.25 16.15
C VAL A 273 19.96 8.28 16.84
N ASP A 274 20.12 9.14 17.83
CA ASP A 274 21.34 9.22 18.63
C ASP A 274 21.41 8.11 19.70
N ALA A 275 22.52 8.05 20.44
CA ALA A 275 22.72 7.05 21.50
C ALA A 275 21.71 7.18 22.66
N ASP A 276 21.12 8.37 22.85
CA ASP A 276 20.11 8.66 23.86
C ASP A 276 18.68 8.32 23.37
N GLY A 277 18.53 7.83 22.14
CA GLY A 277 17.24 7.51 21.54
C GLY A 277 16.46 8.73 21.04
N ARG A 278 17.10 9.91 20.92
CA ARG A 278 16.46 11.10 20.35
C ARG A 278 16.54 11.05 18.84
N VAL A 279 15.49 11.57 18.19
CA VAL A 279 15.35 11.50 16.73
C VAL A 279 15.76 12.83 16.14
N TRP A 280 16.83 12.81 15.36
CA TRP A 280 17.24 13.91 14.52
C TRP A 280 16.45 13.90 13.22
N VAL A 281 15.96 15.07 12.81
CA VAL A 281 15.13 15.24 11.60
C VAL A 281 15.69 16.36 10.73
N PHE A 282 15.86 16.07 9.45
CA PHE A 282 16.41 16.99 8.45
C PHE A 282 15.56 16.97 7.18
N PRO A 283 15.36 18.11 6.49
CA PRO A 283 14.79 18.10 5.15
C PRO A 283 15.65 17.27 4.18
N ALA A 284 15.02 16.55 3.27
CA ALA A 284 15.72 15.68 2.32
C ALA A 284 16.58 16.44 1.29
N ASP A 285 16.23 17.70 1.04
CA ASP A 285 16.89 18.60 0.09
C ASP A 285 17.90 19.57 0.75
N GLY A 286 18.13 19.44 2.06
CA GLY A 286 19.01 20.34 2.81
C GLY A 286 20.42 19.81 3.06
N ASP A 287 21.41 20.71 3.08
CA ASP A 287 22.81 20.38 3.40
C ASP A 287 23.00 19.95 4.86
N ALA A 288 22.04 20.24 5.75
CA ALA A 288 22.11 19.91 7.17
C ALA A 288 22.22 18.40 7.43
N TRP A 289 21.61 17.56 6.59
CA TRP A 289 21.78 16.11 6.69
C TRP A 289 23.21 15.69 6.38
N LYS A 290 23.81 16.27 5.33
CA LYS A 290 25.19 15.99 4.94
C LYS A 290 26.16 16.40 6.05
N GLU A 291 26.02 17.62 6.56
CA GLU A 291 26.81 18.12 7.70
C GLU A 291 26.67 17.19 8.92
N PHE A 292 25.44 16.80 9.28
CA PHE A 292 25.20 15.88 10.39
C PHE A 292 25.83 14.50 10.17
N SER A 293 25.75 13.97 8.95
CA SER A 293 26.35 12.66 8.62
C SER A 293 27.88 12.67 8.66
N GLU A 294 28.51 13.82 8.39
CA GLU A 294 29.96 13.98 8.39
C GLU A 294 30.52 14.35 9.77
N GLN A 295 29.81 15.21 10.51
CA GLN A 295 30.32 15.88 11.72
C GLN A 295 29.57 15.48 13.00
N GLY A 296 28.41 14.82 12.89
CA GLY A 296 27.55 14.50 14.02
C GLY A 296 26.64 15.65 14.43
N GLU A 297 26.37 15.78 15.73
CA GLU A 297 25.41 16.76 16.25
C GLU A 297 25.82 18.22 15.94
N PRO A 298 24.97 19.03 15.28
CA PRO A 298 25.27 20.44 15.04
C PRO A 298 25.32 21.24 16.34
N ALA A 299 26.22 22.23 16.38
CA ALA A 299 26.41 23.10 17.55
C ALA A 299 25.15 23.88 17.96
N ALA A 300 24.35 24.30 16.98
CA ALA A 300 23.05 24.93 17.20
C ALA A 300 21.93 24.00 16.73
N HIS A 301 20.99 23.72 17.63
CA HIS A 301 19.83 22.90 17.33
C HIS A 301 18.62 23.27 18.19
N VAL A 302 17.45 22.92 17.69
CA VAL A 302 16.17 22.99 18.38
C VAL A 302 15.81 21.59 18.89
N THR A 303 15.31 21.53 20.12
CA THR A 303 14.86 20.31 20.77
C THR A 303 13.39 20.44 21.14
N LYS A 304 12.56 19.46 20.77
CA LYS A 304 11.19 19.33 21.25
C LYS A 304 11.00 17.98 21.94
N ILE A 305 10.73 18.03 23.23
CA ILE A 305 10.61 16.85 24.08
C ILE A 305 9.20 16.27 23.96
N GLY A 306 9.10 14.96 23.75
CA GLY A 306 7.82 14.27 23.82
C GLY A 306 6.89 14.45 22.62
N VAL A 307 7.38 15.01 21.52
CA VAL A 307 6.57 15.30 20.32
C VAL A 307 6.72 14.24 19.22
N GLY A 308 7.65 13.29 19.36
CA GLY A 308 7.82 12.18 18.44
C GLY A 308 6.67 11.15 18.49
N PRO A 309 6.58 10.23 17.50
CA PRO A 309 5.49 9.24 17.40
C PRO A 309 5.26 8.36 18.64
N GLN A 310 6.28 8.07 19.44
CA GLN A 310 6.19 7.37 20.74
C GLN A 310 6.64 8.27 21.89
N ARG A 311 6.35 9.58 21.78
CA ARG A 311 6.78 10.60 22.75
C ARG A 311 8.29 10.70 22.87
N GLU A 312 9.02 10.45 21.77
CA GLU A 312 10.46 10.71 21.73
C GLU A 312 10.74 12.21 21.64
N THR A 313 11.98 12.56 21.94
CA THR A 313 12.51 13.91 21.71
C THR A 313 12.93 14.04 20.25
N LEU A 314 12.41 15.06 19.57
CA LEU A 314 12.85 15.42 18.22
C LEU A 314 13.89 16.54 18.28
N LYS A 315 14.97 16.40 17.51
CA LYS A 315 16.04 17.38 17.34
C LYS A 315 16.16 17.78 15.87
N THR A 316 16.46 19.04 15.61
CA THR A 316 16.73 19.55 14.25
C THR A 316 17.52 20.86 14.34
N ARG A 317 17.98 21.41 13.22
CA ARG A 317 18.63 22.73 13.19
C ARG A 317 17.63 23.88 13.33
N ASP A 318 16.48 23.75 12.67
CA ASP A 318 15.50 24.83 12.51
C ASP A 318 14.13 24.43 13.04
N ALA A 319 13.50 25.30 13.84
CA ALA A 319 12.25 24.97 14.53
C ALA A 319 11.15 24.49 13.56
N GLY A 320 10.99 25.15 12.40
CA GLY A 320 9.96 24.81 11.41
C GLY A 320 10.06 23.41 10.80
N VAL A 321 11.22 22.76 10.87
CA VAL A 321 11.44 21.41 10.31
C VAL A 321 10.69 20.36 11.11
N ILE A 322 10.63 20.47 12.45
CA ILE A 322 9.89 19.52 13.28
C ILE A 322 8.39 19.58 12.93
N GLU A 323 7.81 20.78 12.82
CA GLU A 323 6.40 20.96 12.47
C GLU A 323 6.10 20.35 11.11
N ALA A 324 6.94 20.63 10.10
CA ALA A 324 6.80 20.06 8.76
C ALA A 324 6.89 18.52 8.77
N TYR A 325 7.82 17.97 9.55
CA TYR A 325 7.96 16.52 9.73
C TYR A 325 6.75 15.88 10.40
N LEU A 326 6.22 16.50 11.46
CA LEU A 326 5.07 15.96 12.20
C LEU A 326 3.83 15.86 11.31
N VAL A 327 3.63 16.82 10.41
CA VAL A 327 2.49 16.82 9.47
C VAL A 327 2.72 16.03 8.19
N ALA A 328 3.96 15.67 7.85
CA ALA A 328 4.26 14.93 6.62
C ALA A 328 3.63 13.52 6.62
N GLN A 329 3.05 13.16 5.48
CA GLN A 329 2.40 11.86 5.25
C GLN A 329 2.67 11.36 3.81
N PRO A 330 2.87 10.05 3.60
CA PRO A 330 2.93 9.47 2.27
C PRO A 330 1.70 9.81 1.42
N GLY A 331 1.91 10.11 0.14
CA GLY A 331 0.83 10.46 -0.80
C GLY A 331 0.34 11.92 -0.72
N TYR A 332 0.88 12.74 0.19
CA TYR A 332 0.49 14.14 0.34
C TYR A 332 1.69 15.08 0.29
N VAL A 333 1.47 16.25 -0.29
CA VAL A 333 2.34 17.42 -0.13
C VAL A 333 1.73 18.28 0.96
N THR A 334 2.50 18.49 2.03
CA THR A 334 2.08 19.30 3.18
C THR A 334 2.95 20.54 3.32
N LYS A 335 2.33 21.70 3.53
CA LYS A 335 3.05 22.96 3.75
C LYS A 335 2.36 23.80 4.81
N ILE A 336 3.12 24.40 5.72
CA ILE A 336 2.58 25.31 6.73
C ILE A 336 2.75 26.74 6.21
N VAL A 337 1.64 27.46 6.05
CA VAL A 337 1.59 28.86 5.58
C VAL A 337 0.71 29.65 6.54
N ASP A 338 1.25 30.72 7.13
CA ASP A 338 0.57 31.57 8.12
C ASP A 338 -0.08 30.78 9.28
N GLY A 339 0.63 29.76 9.79
CA GLY A 339 0.14 28.89 10.86
C GLY A 339 -0.99 27.93 10.46
N ARG A 340 -1.29 27.81 9.16
CA ARG A 340 -2.29 26.88 8.62
C ARG A 340 -1.60 25.78 7.83
N LEU A 341 -2.09 24.55 7.99
CA LEU A 341 -1.58 23.39 7.30
C LEU A 341 -2.31 23.22 5.96
N TRP A 342 -1.59 23.37 4.87
CA TRP A 342 -2.04 22.97 3.55
C TRP A 342 -1.74 21.50 3.29
N VAL A 343 -2.73 20.80 2.76
CA VAL A 343 -2.66 19.39 2.40
C VAL A 343 -3.15 19.24 0.97
N LEU A 344 -2.29 18.72 0.11
CA LEU A 344 -2.61 18.41 -1.27
C LEU A 344 -2.23 16.96 -1.54
N ARG A 345 -3.00 16.23 -2.36
CA ARG A 345 -2.53 14.92 -2.85
C ARG A 345 -1.32 15.15 -3.76
N ALA A 346 -0.33 14.25 -3.70
CA ALA A 346 0.90 14.37 -4.49
C ALA A 346 0.64 14.34 -6.01
N ASP A 347 -0.49 13.78 -6.44
CA ASP A 347 -0.91 13.61 -7.83
C ASP A 347 -1.95 14.64 -8.31
N CYS A 348 -2.34 15.61 -7.46
CA CYS A 348 -3.38 16.57 -7.84
C CYS A 348 -2.89 17.65 -8.82
N ALA A 349 -3.77 18.11 -9.70
CA ALA A 349 -3.44 19.13 -10.70
C ALA A 349 -3.17 20.51 -10.05
N GLU A 350 -3.83 20.77 -8.93
CA GLU A 350 -3.73 21.99 -8.13
C GLU A 350 -2.35 22.19 -7.51
N LEU A 351 -1.52 21.14 -7.44
CA LEU A 351 -0.17 21.23 -6.89
C LEU A 351 0.70 22.25 -7.64
N LYS A 352 0.53 22.39 -8.95
CA LYS A 352 1.25 23.38 -9.77
C LYS A 352 0.85 24.83 -9.42
N GLU A 353 -0.45 25.08 -9.25
CA GLU A 353 -0.96 26.39 -8.82
C GLU A 353 -0.47 26.73 -7.41
N PHE A 354 -0.56 25.77 -6.49
CA PHE A 354 -0.13 25.94 -5.10
C PHE A 354 1.37 26.19 -4.98
N ALA A 355 2.20 25.52 -5.78
CA ALA A 355 3.65 25.72 -5.76
C ALA A 355 4.05 27.16 -6.11
N GLY A 356 3.31 27.82 -7.02
CA GLY A 356 3.57 29.20 -7.41
C GLY A 356 3.09 30.25 -6.39
N ASN A 357 1.90 30.04 -5.81
CA ASN A 357 1.22 31.06 -5.01
C ASN A 357 1.23 30.80 -3.50
N SER A 358 1.54 29.57 -3.07
CA SER A 358 1.34 29.09 -1.69
C SER A 358 -0.10 29.26 -1.17
N ASP A 359 -1.07 29.36 -2.07
CA ASP A 359 -2.51 29.46 -1.82
C ASP A 359 -3.26 28.89 -3.04
N LEU A 360 -4.55 28.60 -2.88
CA LEU A 360 -5.46 28.15 -3.93
C LEU A 360 -6.70 29.02 -3.96
N ALA A 361 -7.13 29.43 -5.16
CA ALA A 361 -8.32 30.25 -5.35
C ALA A 361 -9.60 29.56 -4.82
N LYS A 362 -9.67 28.23 -4.93
CA LYS A 362 -10.74 27.40 -4.36
C LYS A 362 -10.13 26.41 -3.38
N HIS A 363 -10.59 26.47 -2.13
CA HIS A 363 -10.17 25.53 -1.10
C HIS A 363 -11.27 25.34 -0.05
N VAL A 364 -11.20 24.20 0.64
CA VAL A 364 -11.97 23.92 1.85
C VAL A 364 -11.07 24.15 3.06
N THR A 365 -11.66 24.63 4.16
CA THR A 365 -10.96 24.86 5.43
C THR A 365 -11.64 24.09 6.55
N LYS A 366 -10.87 23.33 7.34
CA LYS A 366 -11.32 22.72 8.61
C LYS A 366 -10.52 23.30 9.77
N ILE A 367 -11.17 24.15 10.57
CA ILE A 367 -10.55 24.88 11.69
C ILE A 367 -10.27 23.90 12.84
N GLY A 368 -9.04 23.90 13.35
CA GLY A 368 -8.65 23.08 14.51
C GLY A 368 -8.63 21.57 14.28
N ALA A 369 -8.86 21.11 13.05
CA ALA A 369 -8.99 19.69 12.74
C ALA A 369 -7.65 18.99 12.52
N GLY A 370 -6.58 19.73 12.28
CA GLY A 370 -5.27 19.19 11.90
C GLY A 370 -4.43 18.71 13.07
N PRO A 371 -3.28 18.06 12.77
CA PRO A 371 -2.28 17.76 13.79
C PRO A 371 -1.93 19.03 14.59
N LEU A 372 -1.70 18.87 15.89
CA LEU A 372 -1.42 19.98 16.80
C LEU A 372 -2.54 21.05 16.88
N GLY A 373 -3.78 20.70 16.51
CA GLY A 373 -4.91 21.63 16.49
C GLY A 373 -4.82 22.68 15.38
N MET A 374 -4.04 22.42 14.32
CA MET A 374 -3.88 23.36 13.22
C MET A 374 -5.16 23.47 12.37
N THR A 375 -5.36 24.63 11.76
CA THR A 375 -6.37 24.78 10.69
C THR A 375 -5.85 24.11 9.42
N VAL A 376 -6.63 23.19 8.86
CA VAL A 376 -6.26 22.46 7.64
C VAL A 376 -6.96 23.07 6.43
N LYS A 377 -6.22 23.26 5.34
CA LYS A 377 -6.70 23.71 4.04
C LYS A 377 -6.36 22.70 2.94
N SER A 378 -7.24 22.56 1.97
CA SER A 378 -7.05 21.62 0.84
C SER A 378 -7.96 22.00 -0.33
N PRO A 379 -7.71 21.55 -1.58
CA PRO A 379 -8.61 21.81 -2.71
C PRO A 379 -10.05 21.36 -2.46
N ASP A 380 -10.23 20.24 -1.74
CA ASP A 380 -11.53 19.63 -1.47
C ASP A 380 -11.60 18.99 -0.07
N ALA A 381 -12.82 18.67 0.38
CA ALA A 381 -13.04 18.07 1.69
C ALA A 381 -12.57 16.61 1.76
N GLU A 382 -12.67 15.87 0.64
CA GLU A 382 -12.28 14.46 0.54
C GLU A 382 -10.78 14.28 0.81
N THR A 383 -9.94 15.19 0.31
CA THR A 383 -8.50 15.21 0.53
C THR A 383 -8.17 15.47 1.99
N ILE A 384 -8.86 16.40 2.66
CA ILE A 384 -8.69 16.61 4.11
C ILE A 384 -9.08 15.34 4.87
N ASP A 385 -10.25 14.78 4.57
CA ASP A 385 -10.73 13.60 5.28
C ASP A 385 -9.79 12.41 5.07
N SER A 386 -9.34 12.18 3.84
CA SER A 386 -8.37 11.14 3.49
C SER A 386 -7.01 11.35 4.17
N TYR A 387 -6.52 12.59 4.29
CA TYR A 387 -5.29 12.89 5.02
C TYR A 387 -5.43 12.67 6.53
N MET A 388 -6.54 13.13 7.11
CA MET A 388 -6.79 13.04 8.55
C MET A 388 -7.01 11.60 9.04
N ARG A 389 -7.40 10.68 8.14
CA ARG A 389 -7.47 9.23 8.41
C ARG A 389 -6.13 8.64 8.88
N ASN A 390 -5.00 9.26 8.54
CA ASN A 390 -3.66 8.77 8.90
C ASN A 390 -3.13 9.28 10.26
N PHE A 391 -3.90 10.09 11.00
CA PHE A 391 -3.46 10.73 12.27
C PHE A 391 -4.22 10.26 13.52
N ARG A 392 -5.20 9.36 13.38
CA ARG A 392 -6.07 8.93 14.48
C ARG A 392 -5.56 7.71 15.21
#